data_AF-A0A9Q7BE90-F1
#
_entry.id   AF-A0A9Q7BE90-F1
#
_cell.length_a   1.000
_cell.length_b   1.000
_cell.length_c   1.000
_cell.angle_alpha   90.00
_cell.angle_beta   90.00
_cell.angle_gamma   90.00
#
_symmetry.space_group_name_H-M   'P 1'
#
loop_
_entity.id
_entity.type
_entity.pdbx_description
1 polymer ?
#
loop_
_entity_poly.entity_id
_entity_poly.type
_entity_poly.pdbx_seq_one_letter_code
_entity_poly.pdbx_strand_id
1 'polypeptide(L)'
;MKKLLLLLVVPLAGCVDTSSPKFQQMTAQKCEAYGFKSGSPEMANCRMNLAMLQEQDNMRRKQNMARAVSESVDEFNANQQRQADRNAYIMAHQQPSYQAPLYRPPINCVSQRNFGGTVTTSCQ
;
A
#
# COMPACT_ATOMS: atom_id res chain seq x y z
N MET A 1 29.19 -15.04 11.43
CA MET A 1 28.07 -15.99 11.25
C MET A 1 26.92 -15.26 10.56
N LYS A 2 26.90 -15.23 9.23
CA LYS A 2 25.82 -14.64 8.42
C LYS A 2 24.79 -15.73 8.18
N LYS A 3 23.80 -15.81 9.07
CA LYS A 3 22.67 -16.73 8.92
C LYS A 3 21.41 -15.94 8.63
N LEU A 4 20.71 -16.42 7.61
CA LEU A 4 19.26 -16.45 7.51
C LEU A 4 18.54 -15.10 7.39
N LEU A 5 18.32 -14.69 6.14
CA LEU A 5 17.03 -14.14 5.73
C LEU A 5 16.88 -14.33 4.22
N LEU A 6 16.85 -15.61 3.83
CA LEU A 6 16.24 -16.03 2.57
C LEU A 6 14.74 -15.77 2.73
N LEU A 7 14.32 -14.60 2.29
CA LEU A 7 12.93 -14.22 2.07
C LEU A 7 12.36 -15.21 1.05
N LEU A 8 11.79 -16.30 1.58
CA LEU A 8 11.04 -17.29 0.84
C LEU A 8 9.72 -16.62 0.44
N VAL A 9 9.76 -15.79 -0.61
CA VAL A 9 8.58 -15.42 -1.38
C VAL A 9 8.19 -16.69 -2.12
N VAL A 10 7.48 -17.59 -1.43
CA VAL A 10 6.77 -18.69 -2.07
C VAL A 10 5.74 -18.02 -2.95
N PRO A 11 5.84 -18.10 -4.29
CA PRO A 11 4.70 -17.72 -5.09
C PRO A 11 3.62 -18.72 -4.69
N LEU A 12 2.51 -18.24 -4.13
CA LEU A 12 1.26 -18.99 -4.08
C LEU A 12 0.77 -19.19 -5.51
N ALA A 13 1.52 -19.95 -6.30
CA ALA A 13 1.06 -20.56 -7.52
C ALA A 13 -0.10 -21.45 -7.11
N GLY A 14 -1.31 -20.88 -7.16
CA GLY A 14 -2.49 -21.49 -6.60
C GLY A 14 -2.73 -22.85 -7.24
N CYS A 15 -2.47 -23.90 -6.45
CA CYS A 15 -2.98 -25.23 -6.67
C CYS A 15 -4.51 -25.14 -6.51
N VAL A 16 -5.21 -24.88 -7.61
CA VAL A 16 -6.63 -25.20 -7.69
C VAL A 16 -6.71 -26.71 -7.77
N ASP A 17 -6.91 -27.33 -6.61
CA ASP A 17 -7.05 -28.76 -6.52
C ASP A 17 -8.46 -29.15 -7.00
N THR A 18 -8.58 -29.32 -8.32
CA THR A 18 -9.78 -29.86 -8.99
C THR A 18 -10.09 -31.28 -8.54
N SER A 19 -9.15 -31.95 -7.86
CA SER A 19 -9.38 -33.25 -7.23
C SER A 19 -9.97 -33.15 -5.82
N SER A 20 -10.10 -31.93 -5.26
CA SER A 20 -10.64 -31.76 -3.91
C SER A 20 -12.05 -32.33 -3.78
N PRO A 21 -12.35 -33.07 -2.70
CA PRO A 21 -13.65 -33.74 -2.54
C PRO A 21 -14.82 -32.75 -2.52
N LYS A 22 -14.58 -31.52 -2.06
CA LYS A 22 -15.57 -30.43 -2.06
C LYS A 22 -15.92 -29.94 -3.47
N PHE A 23 -14.94 -29.86 -4.37
CA PHE A 23 -15.17 -29.51 -5.77
C PHE A 23 -15.93 -30.62 -6.51
N GLN A 24 -15.60 -31.88 -6.23
CA GLN A 24 -16.33 -33.02 -6.79
C GLN A 24 -17.79 -33.06 -6.34
N GLN A 25 -18.07 -32.79 -5.07
CA GLN A 25 -19.45 -32.71 -4.55
C GLN A 25 -20.25 -31.56 -5.18
N MET A 26 -19.66 -30.35 -5.27
CA MET A 26 -20.37 -29.22 -5.89
C MET A 26 -20.66 -29.43 -7.37
N THR A 27 -19.70 -30.01 -8.12
CA THR A 27 -19.92 -30.30 -9.54
C THR A 27 -20.93 -31.42 -9.76
N ALA A 28 -20.92 -32.46 -8.91
CA ALA A 28 -21.94 -33.50 -8.93
C ALA A 28 -23.34 -32.94 -8.67
N GLN A 29 -23.52 -32.14 -7.62
CA GLN A 29 -24.81 -31.50 -7.32
C GLN A 29 -25.31 -30.60 -8.45
N LYS A 30 -24.41 -29.81 -9.06
CA LYS A 30 -24.77 -28.96 -10.20
C LYS A 30 -25.23 -29.79 -11.40
N CYS A 31 -24.51 -30.86 -11.74
CA CYS A 31 -24.89 -31.72 -12.86
C CYS A 31 -26.16 -32.53 -12.58
N GLU A 32 -26.37 -32.98 -11.35
CA GLU A 32 -27.61 -33.63 -10.92
C GLU A 32 -28.81 -32.68 -10.99
N ALA A 33 -28.62 -31.39 -10.68
CA ALA A 33 -29.67 -30.37 -10.82
C ALA A 33 -30.13 -30.15 -12.27
N TYR A 34 -29.29 -30.46 -13.25
CA TYR A 34 -29.66 -30.46 -14.68
C TYR A 34 -30.35 -31.77 -15.12
N GLY A 35 -30.59 -32.70 -14.19
CA GLY A 35 -31.27 -33.96 -14.45
C GLY A 35 -30.36 -35.08 -14.95
N PHE A 36 -29.03 -34.89 -14.95
CA PHE A 36 -28.10 -35.95 -15.34
C PHE A 36 -28.01 -37.03 -14.27
N LYS A 37 -28.15 -38.29 -14.67
CA LYS A 37 -28.04 -39.43 -13.75
C LYS A 37 -26.59 -39.69 -13.37
N SER A 38 -26.37 -40.11 -12.12
CA SER A 38 -25.05 -40.51 -11.64
C SER A 38 -24.49 -41.68 -12.47
N GLY A 39 -23.23 -41.56 -12.88
CA GLY A 39 -22.54 -42.55 -13.71
C GLY A 39 -22.86 -42.49 -15.21
N SER A 40 -23.69 -41.55 -15.66
CA SER A 40 -24.00 -41.34 -17.07
C SER A 40 -22.86 -40.61 -17.81
N PRO A 41 -22.66 -40.85 -19.12
CA PRO A 41 -21.68 -40.12 -19.91
C PRO A 41 -21.98 -38.62 -19.97
N GLU A 42 -23.25 -38.22 -19.90
CA GLU A 42 -23.67 -36.83 -19.87
C GLU A 42 -23.22 -36.12 -18.58
N MET A 43 -23.24 -36.83 -17.44
CA MET A 43 -22.72 -36.29 -16.19
C MET A 43 -21.21 -36.08 -16.23
N ALA A 44 -20.47 -37.01 -16.84
CA ALA A 44 -19.02 -36.86 -17.02
C ALA A 44 -18.70 -35.61 -17.86
N ASN A 45 -19.43 -35.41 -18.96
CA ASN A 45 -19.28 -34.23 -19.81
C ASN A 45 -19.65 -32.94 -19.08
N CYS A 46 -20.73 -32.93 -18.29
CA CYS A 46 -21.12 -31.79 -17.48
C CYS A 46 -20.05 -31.41 -16.45
N ARG A 47 -19.51 -32.39 -15.71
CA ARG A 47 -18.46 -32.16 -14.72
C ARG A 47 -17.18 -31.61 -15.36
N MET A 48 -16.81 -32.12 -16.53
CA MET A 48 -15.64 -31.67 -17.27
C MET A 48 -15.81 -30.22 -17.76
N ASN A 49 -16.97 -29.87 -18.32
CA ASN A 49 -17.26 -28.49 -18.74
C ASN A 49 -17.25 -27.50 -17.57
N LEU A 50 -17.84 -27.87 -16.43
CA LEU A 50 -17.81 -27.04 -15.22
C LEU A 50 -16.38 -26.84 -14.70
N ALA A 51 -15.54 -27.88 -14.75
CA ALA A 51 -14.15 -27.77 -14.35
C ALA A 51 -13.37 -26.83 -15.26
N MET A 52 -13.54 -26.93 -16.57
CA MET A 52 -12.90 -26.04 -17.53
C MET A 52 -13.34 -24.58 -17.32
N LEU A 53 -14.65 -24.33 -17.14
CA LEU A 53 -15.18 -23.00 -16.86
C LEU A 53 -14.60 -22.42 -15.57
N GLN A 54 -14.56 -23.22 -14.51
CA GLN A 54 -14.02 -22.78 -13.22
C GLN A 54 -12.51 -22.51 -13.30
N GLU A 55 -11.76 -23.27 -14.09
CA GLU A 55 -10.34 -23.00 -14.33
C GLU A 55 -10.13 -21.69 -15.08
N GLN A 56 -10.90 -21.42 -16.14
CA GLN A 56 -10.86 -20.16 -16.87
C GLN A 56 -11.19 -18.96 -15.97
N ASP A 57 -12.24 -19.07 -15.15
CA ASP A 57 -12.61 -18.02 -14.20
C ASP A 57 -11.52 -17.78 -13.16
N ASN A 58 -10.90 -18.84 -12.65
CA ASN A 58 -9.78 -18.70 -11.73
C ASN A 58 -8.57 -18.04 -12.38
N MET A 59 -8.25 -18.36 -13.63
CA MET A 59 -7.19 -17.68 -14.37
C MET A 59 -7.49 -16.19 -14.54
N ARG A 60 -8.71 -15.83 -14.93
CA ARG A 60 -9.15 -14.43 -15.04
C ARG A 60 -9.06 -13.70 -13.69
N ARG A 61 -9.51 -14.33 -12.60
CA ARG A 61 -9.41 -13.75 -11.25
C ARG A 61 -7.95 -13.53 -10.85
N LYS A 62 -7.06 -14.50 -11.12
CA LYS A 62 -5.63 -14.36 -10.87
C LYS A 62 -5.02 -13.20 -11.66
N GLN A 63 -5.35 -13.07 -12.95
CA GLN A 63 -4.88 -11.96 -13.78
C GLN A 63 -5.36 -10.61 -13.26
N ASN A 64 -6.63 -10.50 -12.89
CA ASN A 64 -7.18 -9.27 -12.32
C ASN A 64 -6.54 -8.92 -10.98
N MET A 65 -6.31 -9.90 -10.10
CA MET A 65 -5.59 -9.70 -8.85
C MET A 65 -4.15 -9.26 -9.09
N ALA A 66 -3.44 -9.91 -10.02
CA ALA A 66 -2.07 -9.52 -10.38
C ALA A 66 -2.00 -8.08 -10.89
N ARG A 67 -2.96 -7.66 -11.72
CA ARG A 67 -3.05 -6.29 -12.23
C ARG A 67 -3.31 -5.28 -11.09
N ALA A 68 -4.27 -5.56 -10.22
CA ALA A 68 -4.58 -4.69 -9.08
C ALA A 68 -3.38 -4.54 -8.12
N VAL A 69 -2.65 -5.64 -7.86
CA VAL A 69 -1.43 -5.59 -7.06
C VAL A 69 -0.36 -4.75 -7.75
N SER A 70 -0.12 -4.95 -9.05
CA SER A 70 0.82 -4.12 -9.83
C SER A 70 0.50 -2.63 -9.71
N GLU A 71 -0.76 -2.25 -9.97
CA GLU A 71 -1.23 -0.87 -9.91
C GLU A 71 -0.97 -0.27 -8.51
N SER A 72 -1.27 -1.01 -7.44
CA SER A 72 -1.03 -0.53 -6.06
C SER A 72 0.45 -0.36 -5.71
N VAL A 73 1.33 -1.23 -6.23
CA VAL A 73 2.78 -1.16 -5.98
C VAL A 73 3.39 0.02 -6.71
N ASP A 74 2.97 0.28 -7.95
CA ASP A 74 3.43 1.42 -8.73
C ASP A 74 3.03 2.74 -8.05
N GLU A 75 1.81 2.84 -7.55
CA GLU A 75 1.33 4.04 -6.83
C GLU A 75 2.07 4.24 -5.50
N PHE A 76 2.35 3.16 -4.76
CA PHE A 76 3.15 3.21 -3.54
C PHE A 76 4.57 3.73 -3.81
N ASN A 77 5.23 3.20 -4.85
CA ASN A 77 6.58 3.63 -5.22
C ASN A 77 6.60 5.10 -5.64
N ALA A 78 5.64 5.53 -6.46
CA ALA A 78 5.53 6.93 -6.87
C ALA A 78 5.31 7.87 -5.67
N ASN A 79 4.52 7.45 -4.69
CA ASN A 79 4.31 8.23 -3.46
C ASN A 79 5.55 8.31 -2.59
N GLN A 80 6.30 7.20 -2.45
CA GLN A 80 7.54 7.18 -1.68
C GLN A 80 8.58 8.13 -2.28
N GLN A 81 8.71 8.14 -3.61
CA GLN A 81 9.66 9.00 -4.30
C GLN A 81 9.31 10.48 -4.15
N ARG A 82 8.02 10.83 -4.29
CA ARG A 82 7.53 12.20 -4.02
C ARG A 82 7.82 12.67 -2.59
N GLN A 83 7.75 11.79 -1.61
CA GLN A 83 8.11 12.14 -0.22
C GLN A 83 9.61 12.39 -0.07
N ALA A 84 10.45 11.56 -0.70
CA ALA A 84 11.90 11.74 -0.68
C ALA A 84 12.31 13.08 -1.31
N ASP A 85 11.75 13.42 -2.47
CA ASP A 85 12.00 14.68 -3.15
C ASP A 85 11.55 15.89 -2.32
N ARG A 86 10.38 15.79 -1.68
CA ARG A 86 9.86 16.85 -0.81
C ARG A 86 10.76 17.09 0.40
N ASN A 87 11.27 16.02 1.02
CA ASN A 87 12.19 16.11 2.14
C ASN A 87 13.55 16.69 1.70
N ALA A 88 14.06 16.30 0.54
CA ALA A 88 15.28 16.87 -0.03
C ALA A 88 15.15 18.38 -0.29
N TYR A 89 14.01 18.81 -0.83
CA TYR A 89 13.71 20.24 -1.03
C TYR A 89 13.69 21.03 0.28
N ILE A 90 13.05 20.49 1.33
CA ILE A 90 13.00 21.14 2.65
C ILE A 90 14.40 21.27 3.26
N MET A 91 15.24 20.23 3.17
CA MET A 91 16.61 20.29 3.67
C MET A 91 17.47 21.31 2.93
N ALA A 92 17.24 21.49 1.62
CA ALA A 92 17.98 22.47 0.83
C ALA A 92 17.56 23.93 1.09
N HIS A 93 16.30 24.17 1.50
CA HIS A 93 15.73 25.52 1.66
C HIS A 93 15.50 25.95 3.12
N GLN A 94 15.74 25.08 4.09
CA GLN A 94 15.85 25.50 5.50
C GLN A 94 17.18 26.24 5.69
N GLN A 95 17.17 27.55 5.43
CA GLN A 95 18.25 28.41 5.91
C GLN A 95 18.26 28.37 7.45
N PRO A 96 19.44 28.30 8.08
CA PRO A 96 19.53 28.57 9.51
C PRO A 96 19.03 29.99 9.74
N SER A 97 17.90 30.12 10.43
CA SER A 97 17.40 31.42 10.89
C SER A 97 18.54 32.09 11.64
N TYR A 98 19.08 33.16 11.07
CA TYR A 98 20.06 34.04 11.69
C TYR A 98 19.56 34.36 13.10
N GLN A 99 20.22 33.84 14.12
CA GLN A 99 20.07 34.33 15.47
C GLN A 99 20.62 35.76 15.47
N ALA A 100 19.73 36.73 15.32
CA ALA A 100 20.08 38.13 15.49
C ALA A 100 20.70 38.28 16.90
N PRO A 101 21.88 38.93 17.04
CA PRO A 101 22.46 39.15 18.35
C PRO A 101 21.46 39.95 19.19
N LEU A 102 21.01 39.35 20.29
CA LEU A 102 20.18 40.03 21.28
C LEU A 102 21.01 41.18 21.83
N TYR A 103 20.72 42.40 21.35
CA TYR A 103 21.22 43.64 21.94
C TYR A 103 20.71 43.69 23.39
N ARG A 104 21.60 43.33 24.32
CA ARG A 104 21.35 43.40 25.76
C ARG A 104 21.58 44.85 26.18
N PRO A 105 20.55 45.62 26.57
CA PRO A 105 20.80 46.96 27.07
C PRO A 105 21.62 46.87 28.38
N PRO A 106 22.51 47.85 28.64
CA PRO A 106 23.27 47.89 29.88
C PRO A 106 22.35 47.97 31.09
N ILE A 107 22.75 47.27 32.16
CA ILE A 107 22.04 47.20 33.43
C ILE A 107 21.88 48.63 33.97
N ASN A 108 20.65 49.02 34.32
CA ASN A 108 20.19 50.34 34.79
C ASN A 108 19.65 51.33 33.74
N CYS A 109 19.34 50.89 32.53
CA CYS A 109 18.59 51.70 31.57
C CYS A 109 17.12 51.27 31.48
N VAL A 110 16.19 52.21 31.72
CA VAL A 110 14.75 52.02 31.48
C VAL A 110 14.38 52.79 30.22
N SER A 111 13.88 52.05 29.23
CA SER A 111 13.33 52.64 28.01
C SER A 111 11.81 52.73 28.14
N GLN A 112 11.26 53.95 28.08
CA GLN A 112 9.82 54.16 27.97
C GLN A 112 9.46 54.57 26.53
N ARG A 113 8.40 53.95 26.00
CA ARG A 113 7.76 54.36 24.75
C ARG A 113 6.70 55.38 25.08
N ASN A 114 6.87 56.61 24.58
CA ASN A 114 5.82 57.61 24.65
C ASN A 114 4.84 57.44 23.48
N PHE A 115 3.57 57.80 23.70
CA PHE A 115 2.53 57.83 22.67
C PHE A 115 2.89 58.88 21.60
N GLY A 116 3.61 58.41 20.57
CA GLY A 116 4.30 59.24 19.58
C GLY A 116 5.47 58.53 18.88
N GLY A 117 5.89 57.36 19.40
CA GLY A 117 6.84 56.46 18.71
C GLY A 117 8.32 56.74 19.03
N THR A 118 8.62 57.82 19.74
CA THR A 118 9.96 58.07 20.28
C THR A 118 10.21 57.22 21.52
N VAL A 119 11.27 56.41 21.48
CA VAL A 119 11.78 55.67 22.63
C VAL A 119 12.78 56.56 23.34
N THR A 120 12.51 56.91 24.59
CA THR A 120 13.48 57.63 25.43
C THR A 120 14.09 56.63 26.40
N THR A 121 15.41 56.51 26.35
CA THR A 121 16.17 55.63 27.24
C THR A 121 16.86 56.49 28.29
N SER A 122 16.49 56.28 29.55
CA SER A 122 17.12 56.95 30.69
C SER A 122 17.93 55.91 31.46
N CYS A 123 19.20 56.23 31.71
CA CYS A 123 20.11 55.38 32.47
C CYS A 123 20.52 56.11 33.75
N GLN A 124 20.53 55.40 34.89
CA GLN A 124 21.06 55.91 36.17
C GLN A 124 22.54 55.56 36.34
#